data_AF-A0A2B7X3M8-F1
#
_entry.id   AF-A0A2B7X3M8-F1
#
_cell.length_a   1.000
_cell.length_b   1.000
_cell.length_c   1.000
_cell.angle_alpha   90.00
_cell.angle_beta   90.00
_cell.angle_gamma   90.00
#
_symmetry.space_group_name_H-M   'P 1'
#
loop_
_entity.id
_entity.type
_entity.pdbx_description
1 polymer ?
#
loop_
_entity_poly.entity_id
_entity_poly.type
_entity_poly.pdbx_seq_one_letter_code
_entity_poly.pdbx_strand_id
1 'polypeptide(L)'
;MPISKRARLVHESKVAKKSHKEQTRRLFANIQTAVTQYDHIFLFSVDNMRNTYLKDVRTEFADSRLFFGKTKVMAVALGNTPETACAPNLEKLSPYLTGAVGLLFTSRSPQSVLDFFDSFHPIDFARAGTVTPRSFTIPSGIVYSRAGEVSTNLDEPLSHTIEPTLRKLGVPTRLIAGKVVLEMDGDGYQVCKAGETLDSRQTTLLKIFGVAVAEFKVDMKAQWNREDGSIVILEKKDQDMEG
;
A
#
# COMPACT_ATOMS: atom_id res chain seq x y z
N MET A 1 -28.55 -36.81 -17.59
CA MET A 1 -27.30 -36.97 -16.82
C MET A 1 -27.07 -35.72 -15.97
N PRO A 2 -26.74 -35.82 -14.68
CA PRO A 2 -26.35 -34.66 -13.89
C PRO A 2 -25.12 -34.01 -14.52
N ILE A 3 -25.11 -32.68 -14.63
CA ILE A 3 -24.00 -31.91 -15.21
C ILE A 3 -22.73 -32.22 -14.39
N SER A 4 -21.64 -32.57 -15.09
CA SER A 4 -20.32 -32.77 -14.48
C SER A 4 -19.94 -31.54 -13.64
N LYS A 5 -19.94 -31.70 -12.31
CA LYS A 5 -19.51 -30.68 -11.35
C LYS A 5 -18.16 -31.09 -10.78
N ARG A 6 -17.16 -30.21 -10.84
CA ARG A 6 -15.86 -30.43 -10.20
C ARG A 6 -16.06 -30.53 -8.68
N ALA A 7 -15.35 -31.46 -8.04
CA ALA A 7 -15.34 -31.58 -6.59
C ALA A 7 -14.86 -30.26 -5.96
N ARG A 8 -15.68 -29.70 -5.07
CA ARG A 8 -15.34 -28.48 -4.33
C ARG A 8 -14.64 -28.90 -3.05
N LEU A 9 -13.38 -28.51 -2.88
CA LEU A 9 -12.68 -28.65 -1.61
C LEU A 9 -13.43 -27.81 -0.55
N VAL A 10 -14.04 -28.48 0.42
CA VAL A 10 -14.69 -27.82 1.57
C VAL A 10 -13.64 -27.75 2.68
N HIS A 11 -13.33 -26.53 3.12
CA HIS A 11 -12.37 -26.31 4.19
C HIS A 11 -13.07 -26.30 5.55
N GLU A 12 -12.53 -27.02 6.52
CA GLU A 12 -13.09 -27.14 7.88
C GLU A 12 -12.96 -25.87 8.74
N SER A 13 -12.23 -24.85 8.26
CA SER A 13 -12.19 -23.56 8.97
C SER A 13 -13.55 -22.87 8.91
N LYS A 14 -14.20 -22.77 10.07
CA LYS A 14 -15.45 -22.03 10.24
C LYS A 14 -15.17 -20.53 10.35
N VAL A 15 -15.17 -19.83 9.21
CA VAL A 15 -15.26 -18.35 9.21
C VAL A 15 -16.70 -17.96 8.90
N ALA A 16 -17.40 -17.37 9.87
CA ALA A 16 -18.74 -16.84 9.65
C ALA A 16 -18.70 -15.73 8.61
N LYS A 17 -19.51 -15.86 7.54
CA LYS A 17 -19.62 -14.82 6.52
C LYS A 17 -20.24 -13.58 7.13
N LYS A 18 -19.48 -12.49 7.23
CA LYS A 18 -20.00 -11.20 7.67
C LYS A 18 -20.97 -10.64 6.62
N SER A 19 -22.08 -10.06 7.06
CA SER A 19 -23.06 -9.46 6.16
C SER A 19 -22.50 -8.17 5.54
N HIS A 20 -22.24 -8.18 4.23
CA HIS A 20 -21.78 -7.00 3.50
C HIS A 20 -22.74 -5.80 3.64
N LYS A 21 -24.06 -6.07 3.68
CA LYS A 21 -25.09 -5.04 3.84
C LYS A 21 -24.99 -4.35 5.20
N GLU A 22 -24.75 -5.12 6.26
CA GLU A 22 -24.59 -4.59 7.61
C GLU A 22 -23.31 -3.76 7.75
N GLN A 23 -22.19 -4.24 7.20
CA GLN A 23 -20.93 -3.48 7.19
C GLN A 23 -21.04 -2.16 6.44
N THR A 24 -21.74 -2.16 5.30
CA THR A 24 -21.99 -0.95 4.50
C THR A 24 -22.84 0.06 5.27
N ARG A 25 -23.92 -0.40 5.92
CA ARG A 25 -24.78 0.44 6.77
C ARG A 25 -24.02 1.02 7.95
N ARG A 26 -23.18 0.20 8.61
CA ARG A 26 -22.35 0.64 9.73
C ARG A 26 -21.31 1.67 9.30
N LEU A 27 -20.65 1.47 8.16
CA LEU A 27 -19.71 2.44 7.60
C LEU A 27 -20.40 3.78 7.33
N PHE A 28 -21.56 3.74 6.66
CA PHE A 28 -22.36 4.93 6.37
C PHE A 28 -22.75 5.70 7.65
N ALA A 29 -23.33 5.00 8.63
CA ALA A 29 -23.75 5.62 9.89
C ALA A 29 -22.57 6.21 10.66
N ASN A 30 -21.44 5.50 10.72
CA ASN A 30 -20.26 5.99 11.42
C ASN A 30 -19.67 7.25 10.76
N ILE A 31 -19.72 7.35 9.43
CA ILE A 31 -19.25 8.54 8.70
C ILE A 31 -20.13 9.74 9.03
N GLN A 32 -21.46 9.59 8.95
CA GLN A 32 -22.38 10.69 9.29
C GLN A 32 -22.21 11.17 10.73
N THR A 33 -22.04 10.23 11.67
CA THR A 33 -21.72 10.58 13.07
C THR A 33 -20.40 11.36 13.15
N ALA A 34 -19.35 10.92 12.44
CA ALA A 34 -18.05 11.59 12.48
C ALA A 34 -18.09 13.02 11.88
N VAL A 35 -18.87 13.26 10.83
CA VAL A 35 -19.08 14.63 10.27
C VAL A 35 -19.54 15.61 11.35
N THR A 36 -20.35 15.15 12.30
CA THR A 36 -20.89 16.00 13.38
C THR A 36 -20.01 16.06 14.63
N GLN A 37 -18.92 15.28 14.70
CA GLN A 37 -18.06 15.20 15.89
C GLN A 37 -16.73 15.92 15.73
N TYR A 38 -16.23 16.06 14.51
CA TYR A 38 -14.90 16.58 14.23
C TYR A 38 -14.95 17.88 13.41
N ASP A 39 -13.89 18.67 13.51
CA ASP A 39 -13.81 19.99 12.88
C ASP A 39 -13.28 19.93 11.45
N HIS A 40 -12.46 18.93 11.15
CA HIS A 40 -11.84 18.76 9.85
C HIS A 40 -12.08 17.37 9.26
N ILE A 41 -12.25 17.33 7.95
CA ILE A 41 -12.28 16.10 7.16
C ILE A 41 -11.19 16.17 6.11
N PHE A 42 -10.24 15.24 6.18
CA PHE A 42 -9.23 15.04 5.17
C PHE A 42 -9.60 13.88 4.26
N LEU A 43 -9.57 14.12 2.96
CA LEU A 43 -9.56 13.09 1.95
C LEU A 43 -8.12 12.76 1.62
N PHE A 44 -7.75 11.48 1.69
CA PHE A 44 -6.40 11.03 1.39
C PHE A 44 -6.39 9.85 0.41
N SER A 45 -5.34 9.75 -0.40
CA SER A 45 -4.97 8.51 -1.11
C SER A 45 -3.89 7.76 -0.36
N VAL A 46 -3.79 6.46 -0.60
CA VAL A 46 -2.74 5.61 -0.02
C VAL A 46 -2.05 4.81 -1.11
N ASP A 47 -0.74 4.95 -1.19
CA ASP A 47 0.13 4.12 -2.02
C ASP A 47 0.75 2.98 -1.21
N ASN A 48 0.93 1.82 -1.86
CA ASN A 48 1.48 0.60 -1.26
C ASN A 48 0.81 0.19 0.07
N MET A 49 -0.52 0.35 0.16
CA MET A 49 -1.31 0.12 1.36
C MET A 49 -1.05 -1.24 2.05
N ARG A 50 -0.75 -1.17 3.35
CA ARG A 50 -0.68 -2.30 4.29
C ARG A 50 -1.57 -2.04 5.50
N ASN A 51 -2.29 -3.08 5.92
CA ASN A 51 -3.15 -3.00 7.10
C ASN A 51 -2.38 -2.74 8.40
N THR A 52 -1.09 -3.08 8.46
CA THR A 52 -0.21 -2.80 9.61
C THR A 52 -0.03 -1.30 9.77
N TYR A 53 0.43 -0.60 8.73
CA TYR A 53 0.65 0.85 8.79
C TYR A 53 -0.62 1.64 9.05
N LEU A 54 -1.76 1.22 8.48
CA LEU A 54 -3.03 1.89 8.79
C LEU A 54 -3.51 1.63 10.24
N LYS A 55 -3.07 0.55 10.89
CA LYS A 55 -3.30 0.38 12.33
C LYS A 55 -2.40 1.32 13.12
N ASP A 56 -1.15 1.49 12.72
CA ASP A 56 -0.22 2.42 13.37
C ASP A 56 -0.74 3.86 13.28
N VAL A 57 -1.19 4.29 12.10
CA VAL A 57 -1.87 5.58 11.91
C VAL A 57 -3.11 5.69 12.79
N ARG A 58 -3.95 4.64 12.88
CA ARG A 58 -5.13 4.67 13.76
C ARG A 58 -4.79 4.76 15.24
N THR A 59 -3.68 4.17 15.67
CA THR A 59 -3.19 4.25 17.05
C THR A 59 -2.69 5.66 17.34
N GLU A 60 -1.93 6.25 16.41
CA GLU A 60 -1.45 7.64 16.52
C GLU A 60 -2.61 8.64 16.56
N PHE A 61 -3.62 8.42 15.72
CA PHE A 61 -4.85 9.21 15.62
C PHE A 61 -6.00 8.61 16.44
N ALA A 62 -5.73 8.13 17.66
CA ALA A 62 -6.73 7.52 18.54
C ALA A 62 -7.87 8.48 18.95
N ASP A 63 -7.56 9.77 18.99
CA ASP A 63 -8.47 10.90 19.20
C ASP A 63 -9.30 11.25 17.96
N SER A 64 -9.04 10.61 16.82
CA SER A 64 -9.65 10.91 15.53
C SER A 64 -10.35 9.67 14.95
N ARG A 65 -10.96 9.80 13.76
CA ARG A 65 -11.60 8.67 13.06
C ARG A 65 -11.13 8.53 11.63
N LEU A 66 -10.49 7.41 11.34
CA LEU A 66 -10.03 7.04 10.01
C LEU A 66 -10.92 5.97 9.37
N PHE A 67 -11.51 6.30 8.22
CA PHE A 67 -12.27 5.41 7.36
C PHE A 67 -11.50 5.09 6.08
N PHE A 68 -11.34 3.80 5.80
CA PHE A 68 -10.77 3.31 4.55
C PHE A 68 -11.63 2.13 4.09
N GLY A 69 -12.62 2.43 3.25
CA GLY A 69 -13.70 1.52 2.91
C GLY A 69 -14.13 1.67 1.45
N LYS A 70 -15.32 1.18 1.12
CA LYS A 70 -15.83 1.26 -0.25
C LYS A 70 -16.11 2.73 -0.60
N THR A 71 -15.36 3.25 -1.57
CA THR A 71 -15.38 4.65 -1.97
C THR A 71 -16.77 5.18 -2.29
N LYS A 72 -17.58 4.42 -3.03
CA LYS A 72 -18.99 4.75 -3.32
C LYS A 72 -19.85 4.91 -2.07
N VAL A 73 -19.61 4.13 -1.02
CA VAL A 73 -20.37 4.22 0.23
C VAL A 73 -19.98 5.48 1.00
N MET A 74 -18.69 5.81 1.00
CA MET A 74 -18.20 7.04 1.63
C MET A 74 -18.74 8.29 0.93
N ALA A 75 -18.76 8.31 -0.41
CA ALA A 75 -19.33 9.41 -1.18
C ALA A 75 -20.83 9.62 -0.88
N VAL A 76 -21.62 8.54 -0.87
CA VAL A 76 -23.03 8.60 -0.50
C VAL A 76 -23.24 9.01 0.96
N ALA A 77 -22.33 8.66 1.87
CA ALA A 77 -22.40 9.05 3.28
C ALA A 77 -22.11 10.55 3.51
N LEU A 78 -21.20 11.14 2.72
CA LEU A 78 -20.97 12.58 2.72
C LEU A 78 -22.09 13.34 2.00
N GLY A 79 -22.64 12.75 0.94
CA GLY A 79 -23.63 13.30 0.03
C GLY A 79 -23.04 13.59 -1.34
N ASN A 80 -23.75 13.20 -2.41
CA ASN A 80 -23.28 13.40 -3.79
C ASN A 80 -23.85 14.67 -4.44
N THR A 81 -24.87 15.26 -3.83
CA THR A 81 -25.56 16.46 -4.30
C THR A 81 -25.72 17.44 -3.15
N PRO A 82 -25.89 18.74 -3.42
CA PRO A 82 -26.11 19.73 -2.36
C PRO A 82 -27.31 19.40 -1.46
N GLU A 83 -28.35 18.77 -2.01
CA GLU A 83 -29.56 18.35 -1.27
C GLU A 83 -29.33 17.15 -0.35
N THR A 84 -28.37 16.29 -0.67
CA THR A 84 -28.05 15.07 0.10
C THR A 84 -26.82 15.24 0.98
N ALA A 85 -26.14 16.39 0.89
CA ALA A 85 -24.94 16.70 1.64
C ALA A 85 -25.22 16.74 3.15
N CYS A 86 -24.41 16.02 3.93
CA CYS A 86 -24.54 15.98 5.39
C CYS A 86 -24.16 17.30 6.05
N ALA A 87 -23.32 18.10 5.38
CA ALA A 87 -22.87 19.43 5.80
C ALA A 87 -22.55 20.27 4.55
N PRO A 88 -22.50 21.61 4.68
CA PRO A 88 -22.28 22.50 3.53
C PRO A 88 -21.04 22.14 2.72
N ASN A 89 -21.18 22.13 1.40
CA ASN A 89 -20.13 21.91 0.40
C ASN A 89 -19.48 20.51 0.38
N LEU A 90 -19.86 19.57 1.24
CA LEU A 90 -19.26 18.22 1.27
C LEU A 90 -19.40 17.45 -0.05
N GLU A 91 -20.44 17.75 -0.83
CA GLU A 91 -20.66 17.13 -2.14
C GLU A 91 -19.48 17.38 -3.10
N LYS A 92 -18.73 18.46 -2.91
CA LYS A 92 -17.56 18.82 -3.72
C LYS A 92 -16.37 17.90 -3.48
N LEU A 93 -16.36 17.09 -2.42
CA LEU A 93 -15.33 16.05 -2.19
C LEU A 93 -15.59 14.78 -3.01
N SER A 94 -16.82 14.56 -3.48
CA SER A 94 -17.22 13.33 -4.20
C SER A 94 -16.39 13.02 -5.47
N PRO A 95 -15.99 14.00 -6.31
CA PRO A 95 -15.15 13.72 -7.48
C PRO A 95 -13.76 13.19 -7.13
N TYR A 96 -13.23 13.57 -5.96
CA TYR A 96 -11.90 13.15 -5.50
C TYR A 96 -11.94 11.79 -4.79
N LEU A 97 -13.14 11.28 -4.46
CA LEU A 97 -13.35 9.94 -3.94
C LEU A 97 -13.23 8.90 -5.07
N THR A 98 -12.03 8.72 -5.59
CA THR A 98 -11.69 7.74 -6.64
C THR A 98 -10.41 6.98 -6.30
N GLY A 99 -10.35 5.69 -6.64
CA GLY A 99 -9.19 4.85 -6.33
C GLY A 99 -9.09 4.42 -4.86
N ALA A 100 -7.86 4.22 -4.39
CA ALA A 100 -7.52 3.77 -3.04
C ALA A 100 -7.48 4.95 -2.06
N VAL A 101 -8.65 5.50 -1.75
CA VAL A 101 -8.82 6.69 -0.91
C VAL A 101 -9.54 6.39 0.40
N GLY A 102 -9.31 7.25 1.39
CA GLY A 102 -9.96 7.22 2.69
C GLY A 102 -10.28 8.61 3.23
N LEU A 103 -11.00 8.63 4.36
CA LEU A 103 -11.38 9.84 5.07
C LEU A 103 -10.78 9.82 6.47
N LEU A 104 -10.15 10.92 6.88
CA LEU A 104 -9.69 11.15 8.23
C LEU A 104 -10.48 12.32 8.82
N PHE A 105 -11.23 12.05 9.89
CA PHE A 105 -11.97 13.03 10.66
C PHE A 105 -11.17 13.36 11.90
N THR A 106 -10.84 14.62 12.11
CA THR A 106 -9.97 15.06 13.21
C THR A 106 -10.28 16.48 13.65
N SER A 107 -10.00 16.79 14.91
CA SER A 107 -10.01 18.15 15.47
C SER A 107 -8.59 18.66 15.73
N ARG A 108 -7.55 17.94 15.28
CA ARG A 108 -6.17 18.43 15.28
C ARG A 108 -6.01 19.53 14.23
N SER A 109 -5.05 20.44 14.46
CA SER A 109 -4.78 21.51 13.49
C SER A 109 -4.39 20.92 12.12
N PRO A 110 -4.82 21.52 11.00
CA PRO A 110 -4.51 20.99 9.68
C PRO A 110 -3.02 20.81 9.42
N GLN A 111 -2.19 21.77 9.88
CA GLN A 111 -0.75 21.70 9.71
C GLN A 111 -0.14 20.48 10.44
N SER A 112 -0.57 20.19 11.67
CA SER A 112 -0.08 19.03 12.42
C SER A 112 -0.40 17.70 11.71
N VAL A 113 -1.55 17.62 11.03
CA VAL A 113 -1.92 16.43 10.26
C VAL A 113 -1.03 16.30 9.03
N LEU A 114 -0.80 17.40 8.30
CA LEU A 114 0.05 17.43 7.11
C LEU A 114 1.49 17.05 7.45
N ASP A 115 2.08 17.66 8.50
CA ASP A 115 3.45 17.38 8.93
C ASP A 115 3.63 15.92 9.34
N PHE A 116 2.63 15.34 10.02
CA PHE A 116 2.67 13.92 10.37
C PHE A 116 2.75 13.04 9.12
N PHE A 117 1.85 13.21 8.16
CA PHE A 117 1.81 12.34 6.98
C PHE A 117 2.95 12.59 5.99
N ASP A 118 3.56 13.77 6.01
CA ASP A 118 4.81 14.05 5.27
C ASP A 118 6.00 13.25 5.85
N SER A 119 6.05 13.10 7.18
CA SER A 119 7.11 12.33 7.86
C SER A 119 6.84 10.82 7.98
N PHE A 120 5.59 10.38 7.80
CA PHE A 120 5.19 8.98 8.00
C PHE A 120 5.21 8.19 6.69
N HIS A 121 6.39 7.65 6.33
CA HIS A 121 6.58 6.93 5.08
C HIS A 121 7.39 5.62 5.23
N PRO A 122 6.86 4.61 5.97
CA PRO A 122 7.56 3.34 6.18
C PRO A 122 7.78 2.56 4.87
N ILE A 123 8.96 1.96 4.73
CA ILE A 123 9.37 1.16 3.57
C ILE A 123 9.00 -0.32 3.78
N ASP A 124 8.52 -0.98 2.74
CA ASP A 124 8.15 -2.39 2.70
C ASP A 124 8.59 -3.05 1.38
N PHE A 125 8.42 -4.38 1.31
CA PHE A 125 8.61 -5.15 0.09
C PHE A 125 7.56 -4.80 -0.96
N ALA A 126 8.05 -4.51 -2.16
CA ALA A 126 7.22 -4.21 -3.31
C ALA A 126 6.36 -5.39 -3.73
N ARG A 127 5.24 -5.07 -4.40
CA ARG A 127 4.35 -6.04 -5.04
C ARG A 127 4.46 -5.88 -6.55
N ALA A 128 4.09 -6.94 -7.28
CA ALA A 128 4.03 -6.85 -8.73
C ALA A 128 3.11 -5.69 -9.15
N GLY A 129 3.55 -4.92 -10.14
CA GLY A 129 2.91 -3.68 -10.59
C GLY A 129 3.46 -2.40 -9.95
N THR A 130 4.29 -2.48 -8.90
CA THR A 130 4.98 -1.31 -8.34
C THR A 130 6.16 -0.91 -9.24
N VAL A 131 6.30 0.39 -9.51
CA VAL A 131 7.48 0.95 -10.19
C VAL A 131 8.62 1.05 -9.16
N THR A 132 9.78 0.45 -9.46
CA THR A 132 10.92 0.49 -8.54
C THR A 132 11.67 1.82 -8.63
N PRO A 133 12.00 2.47 -7.51
CA PRO A 133 12.77 3.72 -7.52
C PRO A 133 14.27 3.50 -7.81
N ARG A 134 14.75 2.25 -7.68
CA ARG A 134 16.16 1.92 -7.87
C ARG A 134 16.37 0.58 -8.56
N SER A 135 17.55 0.41 -9.14
CA SER A 135 18.02 -0.84 -9.71
C SER A 135 18.54 -1.78 -8.63
N PHE A 136 18.43 -3.09 -8.85
CA PHE A 136 19.00 -4.12 -7.97
C PHE A 136 19.64 -5.24 -8.80
N THR A 137 20.86 -5.60 -8.43
CA THR A 137 21.69 -6.60 -9.13
C THR A 137 22.32 -7.52 -8.10
N ILE A 138 22.21 -8.84 -8.31
CA ILE A 138 22.87 -9.85 -7.47
C ILE A 138 24.33 -9.95 -7.95
N PRO A 139 25.34 -9.64 -7.11
CA PRO A 139 26.74 -9.68 -7.52
C PRO A 139 27.19 -11.08 -7.95
N SER A 140 28.18 -11.13 -8.85
CA SER A 140 28.85 -12.38 -9.24
C SER A 140 29.58 -13.04 -8.08
N GLY A 141 29.73 -14.37 -8.11
CA GLY A 141 30.43 -15.13 -7.08
C GLY A 141 29.49 -15.71 -6.03
N ILE A 142 29.96 -15.80 -4.76
CA ILE A 142 29.15 -16.35 -3.67
C ILE A 142 27.95 -15.43 -3.43
N VAL A 143 26.75 -15.99 -3.46
CA VAL A 143 25.51 -15.27 -3.18
C VAL A 143 25.31 -15.19 -1.67
N TYR A 144 25.21 -13.96 -1.17
CA TYR A 144 24.94 -13.69 0.24
C TYR A 144 23.47 -13.33 0.46
N SER A 145 23.05 -13.32 1.72
CA SER A 145 21.65 -13.14 2.12
C SER A 145 21.10 -11.77 1.76
N ARG A 146 21.93 -10.73 1.68
CA ARG A 146 21.55 -9.38 1.22
C ARG A 146 22.11 -9.02 -0.14
N ALA A 147 22.81 -9.96 -0.80
CA ALA A 147 23.27 -9.83 -2.18
C ALA A 147 23.85 -8.44 -2.54
N GLY A 148 24.80 -7.96 -1.73
CA GLY A 148 25.53 -6.71 -2.00
C GLY A 148 24.95 -5.45 -1.37
N GLU A 149 23.80 -5.52 -0.71
CA GLU A 149 23.22 -4.37 0.02
C GLU A 149 24.02 -3.99 1.27
N VAL A 150 24.77 -4.93 1.82
CA VAL A 150 25.71 -4.70 2.92
C VAL A 150 27.06 -5.32 2.58
N SER A 151 28.12 -4.85 3.24
CA SER A 151 29.46 -5.43 3.06
C SER A 151 29.47 -6.91 3.43
N THR A 152 30.25 -7.72 2.74
CA THR A 152 30.37 -9.18 2.96
C THR A 152 30.76 -9.57 4.39
N ASN A 153 31.44 -8.70 5.15
CA ASN A 153 31.79 -8.94 6.55
C ASN A 153 30.58 -8.86 7.51
N LEU A 154 29.49 -8.23 7.06
CA LEU A 154 28.23 -8.05 7.79
C LEU A 154 27.08 -8.87 7.18
N ASP A 155 27.38 -9.69 6.17
CA ASP A 155 26.41 -10.54 5.49
C ASP A 155 26.76 -12.01 5.70
N GLU A 156 25.78 -12.88 5.56
CA GLU A 156 25.95 -14.32 5.66
C GLU A 156 25.66 -14.97 4.31
N PRO A 157 26.43 -16.00 3.91
CA PRO A 157 26.14 -16.76 2.69
C PRO A 157 24.67 -17.22 2.67
N LEU A 158 24.03 -17.11 1.51
CA LEU A 158 22.63 -17.48 1.37
C LEU A 158 22.43 -18.97 1.70
N SER A 159 21.37 -19.30 2.43
CA SER A 159 21.00 -20.69 2.73
C SER A 159 20.87 -21.51 1.45
N HIS A 160 21.56 -22.65 1.39
CA HIS A 160 21.50 -23.60 0.28
C HIS A 160 20.08 -24.13 0.02
N THR A 161 19.18 -24.10 1.01
CA THR A 161 17.78 -24.52 0.85
C THR A 161 16.97 -23.60 -0.08
N ILE A 162 17.40 -22.34 -0.25
CA ILE A 162 16.72 -21.35 -1.10
C ILE A 162 17.18 -21.47 -2.57
N GLU A 163 18.33 -22.10 -2.82
CA GLU A 163 18.95 -22.23 -4.13
C GLU A 163 18.00 -22.77 -5.23
N PRO A 164 17.22 -23.85 -5.02
CA PRO A 164 16.28 -24.32 -6.05
C PRO A 164 15.20 -23.30 -6.39
N THR A 165 14.81 -22.46 -5.42
CA THR A 165 13.84 -21.37 -5.62
C THR A 165 14.45 -20.29 -6.50
N LEU A 166 15.71 -19.91 -6.29
CA LEU A 166 16.41 -18.95 -7.15
C LEU A 166 16.50 -19.44 -8.60
N ARG A 167 16.87 -20.70 -8.81
CA ARG A 167 16.91 -21.30 -10.14
C ARG A 167 15.54 -21.30 -10.81
N LYS A 168 14.47 -21.63 -10.07
CA LYS A 168 13.08 -21.56 -10.56
C LYS A 168 12.65 -20.14 -10.92
N LEU A 169 13.20 -19.12 -10.25
CA LEU A 169 12.99 -17.70 -10.53
C LEU A 169 13.94 -17.17 -11.64
N GLY A 170 14.67 -18.06 -12.32
CA GLY A 170 15.51 -17.71 -13.47
C GLY A 170 16.88 -17.12 -13.12
N VAL A 171 17.32 -17.22 -11.87
CA VAL A 171 18.68 -16.83 -11.46
C VAL A 171 19.62 -18.02 -11.72
N PRO A 172 20.71 -17.85 -12.49
CA PRO A 172 21.64 -18.93 -12.80
C PRO A 172 22.52 -19.22 -11.57
N THR A 173 22.08 -20.13 -10.70
CA THR A 173 22.82 -20.51 -9.49
C THR A 173 23.27 -21.97 -9.48
N ARG A 174 24.40 -22.21 -8.82
CA ARG A 174 24.98 -23.52 -8.55
C ARG A 174 25.46 -23.62 -7.11
N LEU A 175 25.42 -24.82 -6.55
CA LEU A 175 26.02 -25.11 -5.24
C LEU A 175 27.49 -25.53 -5.42
N ILE A 176 28.41 -24.79 -4.81
CA ILE A 176 29.85 -25.09 -4.78
C ILE A 176 30.32 -25.14 -3.33
N ALA A 177 30.82 -26.30 -2.88
CA ALA A 177 31.26 -26.52 -1.51
C ALA A 177 30.22 -26.08 -0.44
N GLY A 178 28.93 -26.35 -0.69
CA GLY A 178 27.83 -26.00 0.21
C GLY A 178 27.39 -24.54 0.17
N LYS A 179 28.01 -23.68 -0.66
CA LYS A 179 27.64 -22.27 -0.84
C LYS A 179 26.93 -22.07 -2.18
N VAL A 180 25.93 -21.19 -2.19
CA VAL A 180 25.25 -20.78 -3.43
C VAL A 180 26.16 -19.80 -4.17
N VAL A 181 26.44 -20.09 -5.44
CA VAL A 181 27.29 -19.28 -6.31
C VAL A 181 26.51 -18.91 -7.56
N LEU A 182 26.60 -17.66 -7.99
CA LEU A 182 26.04 -17.18 -9.24
C LEU A 182 26.93 -17.64 -10.40
N GLU A 183 26.35 -18.41 -11.33
CA GLU A 183 27.02 -18.98 -12.50
C GLU A 183 26.86 -18.03 -13.69
N MET A 184 27.54 -16.89 -13.61
CA MET A 184 27.54 -15.88 -14.68
C MET A 184 28.81 -15.05 -14.63
N ASP A 185 29.37 -14.75 -15.80
CA ASP A 185 30.50 -13.83 -15.96
C ASP A 185 30.01 -12.38 -15.99
N GLY A 186 30.84 -11.43 -15.55
CA GLY A 186 30.53 -10.00 -15.52
C GLY A 186 30.03 -9.50 -14.15
N ASP A 187 29.32 -8.37 -14.12
CA ASP A 187 29.04 -7.61 -12.90
C ASP A 187 27.90 -8.19 -12.03
N GLY A 188 27.18 -9.21 -12.50
CA GLY A 188 26.11 -9.89 -11.76
C GLY A 188 24.77 -9.96 -12.48
N TYR A 189 23.76 -10.52 -11.82
CA TYR A 189 22.42 -10.74 -12.38
C TYR A 189 21.48 -9.56 -12.07
N GLN A 190 21.11 -8.78 -13.09
CA GLN A 190 20.17 -7.66 -12.95
C GLN A 190 18.76 -8.17 -12.66
N VAL A 191 18.23 -7.87 -11.48
CA VAL A 191 16.85 -8.26 -11.11
C VAL A 191 15.85 -7.26 -11.69
N CYS A 192 16.06 -5.97 -11.45
CA CYS A 192 15.21 -4.88 -11.94
C CYS A 192 16.02 -3.60 -12.16
N LYS A 193 15.52 -2.70 -13.01
CA LYS A 193 16.09 -1.36 -13.23
C LYS A 193 15.21 -0.27 -12.63
N ALA A 194 15.82 0.84 -12.19
CA ALA A 194 15.07 2.01 -11.75
C ALA A 194 14.06 2.46 -12.82
N GLY A 195 12.82 2.75 -12.41
CA GLY A 195 11.71 3.12 -13.29
C GLY A 195 10.97 1.94 -13.92
N GLU A 196 11.40 0.70 -13.72
CA GLU A 196 10.72 -0.50 -14.23
C GLU A 196 9.53 -0.90 -13.35
N THR A 197 8.43 -1.31 -13.97
CA THR A 197 7.29 -1.93 -13.29
C THR A 197 7.64 -3.38 -12.93
N LEU A 198 7.70 -3.66 -11.63
CA LEU A 198 8.14 -4.96 -11.13
C LEU A 198 7.13 -6.08 -11.43
N ASP A 199 7.63 -7.23 -11.87
CA ASP A 199 6.86 -8.45 -12.02
C ASP A 199 6.85 -9.29 -10.71
N SER A 200 6.10 -10.40 -10.72
CA SER A 200 5.99 -11.32 -9.56
C SER A 200 7.33 -12.00 -9.20
N ARG A 201 8.16 -12.28 -10.20
CA ARG A 201 9.46 -12.94 -10.04
C ARG A 201 10.46 -11.97 -9.39
N GLN A 202 10.55 -10.74 -9.89
CA GLN A 202 11.40 -9.67 -9.38
C GLN A 202 11.03 -9.33 -7.93
N THR A 203 9.75 -9.15 -7.61
CA THR A 203 9.33 -8.88 -6.23
C THR A 203 9.61 -10.02 -5.27
N THR A 204 9.52 -11.27 -5.74
CA THR A 204 9.93 -12.44 -4.94
C THR A 204 11.44 -12.44 -4.68
N LEU A 205 12.26 -12.13 -5.70
CA LEU A 205 13.71 -12.02 -5.55
C LEU A 205 14.09 -10.90 -4.58
N LEU A 206 13.53 -9.70 -4.73
CA LEU A 206 13.76 -8.57 -3.81
C LEU A 206 13.42 -8.97 -2.37
N LYS A 207 12.30 -9.67 -2.16
CA LYS A 207 11.91 -10.16 -0.84
C LYS A 207 12.87 -11.21 -0.28
N ILE A 208 13.38 -12.14 -1.09
CA ILE A 208 14.37 -13.13 -0.67
C ILE A 208 15.63 -12.45 -0.14
N PHE A 209 16.11 -11.41 -0.83
CA PHE A 209 17.29 -10.64 -0.43
C PHE A 209 17.00 -9.54 0.59
N GLY A 210 15.76 -9.44 1.07
CA GLY A 210 15.34 -8.47 2.06
C GLY A 210 15.48 -7.02 1.58
N VAL A 211 15.31 -6.79 0.27
CA VAL A 211 15.30 -5.48 -0.37
C VAL A 211 13.88 -4.90 -0.38
N ALA A 212 13.66 -3.92 0.48
CA ALA A 212 12.41 -3.17 0.56
C ALA A 212 12.53 -1.89 -0.28
N VAL A 213 11.58 -1.66 -1.20
CA VAL A 213 11.61 -0.54 -2.16
C VAL A 213 10.24 0.08 -2.41
N ALA A 214 9.19 -0.43 -1.74
CA ALA A 214 7.87 0.16 -1.80
C ALA A 214 7.63 1.00 -0.55
N GLU A 215 7.41 2.29 -0.76
CA GLU A 215 7.10 3.22 0.32
C GLU A 215 5.59 3.27 0.53
N PHE A 216 5.14 3.05 1.77
CA PHE A 216 3.78 3.40 2.16
C PHE A 216 3.71 4.92 2.24
N LYS A 217 2.83 5.51 1.44
CA LYS A 217 2.65 6.96 1.41
C LYS A 217 1.18 7.31 1.50
N VAL A 218 0.85 8.33 2.27
CA VAL A 218 -0.50 8.88 2.38
C VAL A 218 -0.48 10.30 1.86
N ASP A 219 -1.13 10.54 0.72
CA ASP A 219 -1.21 11.88 0.13
C ASP A 219 -2.56 12.52 0.48
N MET A 220 -2.52 13.69 1.11
CA MET A 220 -3.72 14.49 1.39
C MET A 220 -4.19 15.18 0.11
N LYS A 221 -5.40 14.87 -0.33
CA LYS A 221 -6.00 15.40 -1.55
C LYS A 221 -6.83 16.66 -1.32
N ALA A 222 -7.60 16.67 -0.25
CA ALA A 222 -8.47 17.79 0.10
C ALA A 222 -8.74 17.82 1.59
N GLN A 223 -9.01 19.01 2.11
CA GLN A 223 -9.43 19.25 3.48
C GLN A 223 -10.74 20.05 3.45
N TRP A 224 -11.70 19.65 4.27
CA TRP A 224 -12.93 20.39 4.54
C TRP A 224 -12.93 20.85 5.99
N ASN A 225 -13.36 22.10 6.20
CA ASN A 225 -13.54 22.68 7.53
C ASN A 225 -15.02 22.82 7.86
N ARG A 226 -15.40 22.39 9.06
CA ARG A 226 -16.77 22.46 9.55
C ARG A 226 -17.26 23.86 9.85
N GLU A 227 -16.38 24.75 10.31
CA GLU A 227 -16.75 26.07 10.82
C GLU A 227 -17.42 26.93 9.74
N ASP A 228 -16.83 26.96 8.54
CA ASP A 228 -17.27 27.75 7.40
C ASP A 228 -17.71 26.91 6.19
N GLY A 229 -17.57 25.59 6.27
CA GLY A 229 -17.82 24.68 5.15
C GLY A 229 -16.83 24.86 4.00
N SER A 230 -15.67 25.47 4.24
CA SER A 230 -14.65 25.69 3.21
C SER A 230 -13.96 24.38 2.83
N ILE A 231 -13.47 24.33 1.59
CA ILE A 231 -12.67 23.22 1.07
C ILE A 231 -11.37 23.76 0.53
N VAL A 232 -10.27 23.19 0.99
CA VAL A 232 -8.93 23.41 0.47
C VAL A 232 -8.53 22.17 -0.32
N ILE A 233 -8.24 22.33 -1.60
CA ILE A 233 -7.65 21.27 -2.42
C ILE A 233 -6.14 21.26 -2.17
N LEU A 234 -5.64 20.13 -1.71
CA LEU A 234 -4.24 19.90 -1.33
C LEU A 234 -3.48 19.08 -2.38
N GLU A 235 -4.22 18.44 -3.30
CA GLU A 235 -3.65 17.72 -4.43
C GLU A 235 -2.82 18.70 -5.28
N LYS A 236 -1.50 18.51 -5.27
CA LYS A 236 -0.62 19.14 -6.27
C LYS A 236 -1.03 18.52 -7.60
N LYS A 237 -1.65 19.29 -8.49
CA LYS A 237 -1.72 18.89 -9.89
C LYS A 237 -0.28 18.75 -10.35
N ASP A 238 0.18 17.53 -10.57
CA ASP A 238 1.36 17.27 -11.38
C ASP A 238 1.05 17.78 -12.79
N GLN A 239 1.31 19.07 -13.00
CA GLN A 239 1.51 19.64 -14.32
C GLN A 239 2.91 19.21 -14.77
N ASP A 240 2.95 18.60 -15.95
CA ASP A 240 4.10 18.43 -16.85
C ASP A 240 5.13 17.33 -16.52
N MET A 241 4.87 16.11 -17.03
CA MET A 241 5.90 15.20 -17.57
C MET A 241 5.31 14.40 -18.76
N GLU A 242 4.81 15.11 -19.78
CA GLU A 242 4.93 14.64 -21.17
C GLU A 242 5.97 15.54 -21.84
N GLY A 243 7.13 14.97 -22.14
CA GLY A 243 8.25 15.60 -22.85
C GLY A 243 9.25 14.53 -23.28
#